data_AF-A0A9D3PA46-F1
#
_entry.id   AF-A0A9D3PA46-F1
#
_cell.length_a   1.000
_cell.length_b   1.000
_cell.length_c   1.000
_cell.angle_alpha   90.00
_cell.angle_beta   90.00
_cell.angle_gamma   90.00
#
_symmetry.space_group_name_H-M   'P 1'
#
loop_
_entity.id
_entity.type
_entity.pdbx_description
1 polymer ?
#
loop_
_entity_poly.entity_id
_entity_poly.type
_entity_poly.pdbx_seq_one_letter_code
_entity_poly.pdbx_strand_id
1 'polypeptide(L)'
;MSIVGLTLDYGPFGFMDRFDPDFVCNASDNSGRYSYQAQPAVCRWNLAKLAEALGPELQAARAEAILDEYLPLYNSFYLANMRRKLGLLRKEEPEDEALITDLLQTMHNTGADFTNTFRCLGQVHCPKEGEGEEEEVERAVDLLMEQCSSLEELKEANKPTMDQRELLMVLSLAQSSPALFQMVADRKSVSRQLERLGRLKELMETNQEDLTAKQREDWTRWVKQYRKRLARECDGEDDAQQVEEERVRVMNSTNPRVVLRNYIAQNAIEAAENGDFSEVQRVLKVLEKPFSAQPGLEQPGWVHRGGVREQGERDEGAEGQEEEAAGPASRPCVPYDSKPPLWASELCVT
;
A
#
# COMPACT_ATOMS: atom_id res chain seq x y z
N MET A 1 5.03 -19.91 -10.93
CA MET A 1 3.99 -20.14 -9.91
C MET A 1 4.29 -21.44 -9.17
N SER A 2 4.32 -21.41 -7.84
CA SER A 2 4.54 -22.62 -7.03
C SER A 2 3.33 -23.56 -7.11
N ILE A 3 3.57 -24.87 -7.31
CA ILE A 3 2.49 -25.87 -7.40
C ILE A 3 1.73 -26.06 -6.09
N VAL A 4 2.33 -25.69 -4.96
CA VAL A 4 1.74 -25.76 -3.61
C VAL A 4 1.15 -24.43 -3.14
N GLY A 5 1.12 -23.40 -3.99
CA GLY A 5 0.50 -22.11 -3.67
C GLY A 5 1.34 -21.19 -2.77
N LEU A 6 2.66 -21.41 -2.67
CA LEU A 6 3.57 -20.51 -1.94
C LEU A 6 4.07 -19.36 -2.82
N THR A 7 4.23 -18.17 -2.24
CA THR A 7 4.96 -17.06 -2.87
C THR A 7 6.40 -17.50 -3.14
N LEU A 8 6.92 -17.16 -4.33
CA LEU A 8 8.20 -17.64 -4.86
C LEU A 8 8.80 -16.55 -5.74
N ASP A 9 10.13 -16.60 -5.91
CA ASP A 9 10.88 -15.79 -6.88
C ASP A 9 10.81 -14.29 -6.58
N TYR A 10 11.34 -13.91 -5.41
CA TYR A 10 11.42 -12.53 -4.95
C TYR A 10 12.45 -11.75 -5.78
N GLY A 11 11.99 -11.13 -6.87
CA GLY A 11 12.76 -10.16 -7.67
C GLY A 11 12.24 -8.73 -7.43
N PRO A 12 11.62 -8.07 -8.42
CA PRO A 12 11.10 -6.71 -8.27
C PRO A 12 9.74 -6.69 -7.56
N PHE A 13 9.67 -7.26 -6.36
CA PHE A 13 8.48 -7.16 -5.51
C PHE A 13 8.44 -5.81 -4.80
N GLY A 14 7.25 -5.38 -4.39
CA GLY A 14 7.10 -4.19 -3.57
C GLY A 14 5.87 -4.31 -2.68
N PHE A 15 6.03 -3.97 -1.41
CA PHE A 15 4.87 -3.68 -0.56
C PHE A 15 4.34 -2.30 -0.92
N MET A 16 3.01 -2.18 -0.95
CA MET A 16 2.36 -0.93 -1.31
C MET A 16 2.46 0.08 -0.17
N ASP A 17 3.02 1.26 -0.46
CA ASP A 17 3.06 2.38 0.47
C ASP A 17 1.71 3.10 0.47
N ARG A 18 1.43 4.00 -0.47
CA ARG A 18 0.09 4.55 -0.69
C ARG A 18 -0.78 3.54 -1.44
N PHE A 19 -2.07 3.49 -1.13
CA PHE A 19 -2.96 2.61 -1.89
C PHE A 19 -3.14 3.10 -3.34
N ASP A 20 -2.71 2.27 -4.28
CA ASP A 20 -2.90 2.46 -5.72
C ASP A 20 -3.29 1.11 -6.34
N PRO A 21 -4.54 0.93 -6.81
CA PRO A 21 -4.96 -0.32 -7.44
C PRO A 21 -4.12 -0.65 -8.67
N ASP A 22 -3.57 0.37 -9.33
CA ASP A 22 -2.69 0.25 -10.49
C ASP A 22 -1.21 0.24 -10.14
N PHE A 23 -0.85 0.06 -8.87
CA PHE A 23 0.54 -0.08 -8.46
C PHE A 23 1.25 -1.21 -9.22
N VAL A 24 2.36 -0.87 -9.86
CA VAL A 24 3.26 -1.78 -10.56
C VAL A 24 4.62 -1.68 -9.88
N CYS A 25 5.08 -2.77 -9.28
CA CYS A 25 6.39 -2.82 -8.61
C CYS A 25 7.55 -3.06 -9.59
N ASN A 26 7.29 -3.73 -10.71
CA ASN A 26 8.32 -4.03 -11.71
C ASN A 26 8.45 -2.90 -12.73
N ALA A 27 9.61 -2.21 -12.73
CA ALA A 27 9.91 -1.14 -13.67
C ALA A 27 9.92 -1.57 -15.15
N SER A 28 10.05 -2.87 -15.44
CA SER A 28 9.98 -3.42 -16.80
C SER A 28 8.54 -3.70 -17.27
N ASP A 29 7.54 -3.64 -16.38
CA ASP A 29 6.13 -3.88 -16.74
C ASP A 29 5.42 -2.58 -17.15
N ASN A 30 5.82 -2.04 -18.31
CA ASN A 30 5.24 -0.83 -18.89
C ASN A 30 3.74 -0.98 -19.23
N SER A 31 3.29 -2.23 -19.38
CA SER A 31 1.89 -2.56 -19.68
C SER A 31 1.02 -2.68 -18.43
N GLY A 32 1.60 -2.67 -17.22
CA GLY A 32 0.90 -2.96 -15.97
C GLY A 32 0.14 -4.28 -16.00
N ARG A 33 0.72 -5.31 -16.61
CA ARG A 33 0.18 -6.69 -16.68
C ARG A 33 0.07 -7.30 -15.30
N TYR A 34 1.02 -7.00 -14.43
CA TYR A 34 1.14 -7.50 -13.06
C TYR A 34 0.84 -6.41 -12.02
N SER A 35 0.05 -5.39 -12.38
CA SER A 35 -0.42 -4.40 -11.41
C SER A 35 -1.19 -5.07 -10.27
N TYR A 36 -1.22 -4.43 -9.10
CA TYR A 36 -1.85 -4.98 -7.90
C TYR A 36 -3.27 -5.54 -8.16
N GLN A 37 -4.14 -4.75 -8.80
CA GLN A 37 -5.50 -5.18 -9.13
C GLN A 37 -5.59 -6.30 -10.17
N ALA A 38 -4.58 -6.46 -11.03
CA ALA A 38 -4.57 -7.47 -12.08
C ALA A 38 -4.19 -8.87 -11.57
N GLN A 39 -3.52 -8.96 -10.42
CA GLN A 39 -2.96 -10.22 -9.90
C GLN A 39 -3.99 -11.37 -9.80
N PRO A 40 -5.23 -11.18 -9.32
CA PRO A 40 -6.20 -12.27 -9.25
C PRO A 40 -6.53 -12.85 -10.63
N ALA A 41 -6.73 -11.99 -11.63
CA ALA A 41 -7.02 -12.41 -13.00
C ALA A 41 -5.80 -13.10 -13.65
N VAL A 42 -4.59 -12.59 -13.38
CA VAL A 42 -3.33 -13.22 -13.83
C VAL A 42 -3.16 -14.61 -13.22
N CYS A 43 -3.48 -14.79 -11.94
CA CYS A 43 -3.45 -16.09 -11.30
C CYS A 43 -4.45 -17.08 -11.93
N ARG A 44 -5.69 -16.66 -12.23
CA ARG A 44 -6.64 -17.50 -13.00
C ARG A 44 -6.07 -17.88 -14.37
N TRP A 45 -5.44 -16.93 -15.06
CA TRP A 45 -4.81 -17.19 -16.36
C TRP A 45 -3.67 -18.21 -16.25
N ASN A 46 -2.83 -18.12 -15.22
CA ASN A 46 -1.76 -19.08 -14.96
C ASN A 46 -2.30 -20.48 -14.63
N LEU A 47 -3.42 -20.57 -13.88
CA LEU A 47 -4.09 -21.85 -13.62
C LEU A 47 -4.65 -22.47 -14.91
N ALA A 48 -5.17 -21.65 -15.83
CA ALA A 48 -5.59 -22.13 -17.14
C ALA A 48 -4.42 -22.73 -17.93
N LYS A 49 -3.22 -22.11 -17.86
CA LYS A 49 -2.00 -22.66 -18.46
C LYS A 49 -1.54 -23.97 -17.83
N LEU A 50 -1.70 -24.12 -16.51
CA LEU A 50 -1.48 -25.40 -15.85
C LEU A 50 -2.47 -26.47 -16.33
N ALA A 51 -3.76 -26.12 -16.45
CA ALA A 51 -4.78 -27.04 -16.94
C ALA A 51 -4.53 -27.50 -18.38
N GLU A 52 -4.08 -26.59 -19.27
CA GLU A 52 -3.66 -26.92 -20.64
C GLU A 52 -2.53 -27.97 -20.63
N ALA A 53 -1.53 -27.81 -19.76
CA ALA A 53 -0.41 -28.75 -19.64
C ALA A 53 -0.83 -30.14 -19.09
N LEU A 54 -1.89 -30.18 -18.28
CA LEU A 54 -2.47 -31.41 -17.74
C LEU A 54 -3.47 -32.09 -18.69
N GLY A 55 -3.69 -31.55 -19.88
CA GLY A 55 -4.73 -32.00 -20.82
C GLY A 55 -4.84 -33.51 -21.08
N PRO A 56 -3.73 -34.29 -21.17
CA PRO A 56 -3.82 -35.75 -21.32
C PRO A 56 -4.52 -36.46 -20.15
N GLU A 57 -4.42 -35.90 -18.94
CA GLU A 57 -4.93 -36.46 -17.68
C GLU A 57 -6.18 -35.72 -17.16
N LEU A 58 -6.41 -34.49 -17.63
CA LEU A 58 -7.50 -33.61 -17.20
C LEU A 58 -8.37 -33.19 -18.39
N GLN A 59 -9.60 -33.70 -18.43
CA GLN A 59 -10.57 -33.34 -19.46
C GLN A 59 -10.88 -31.84 -19.44
N ALA A 60 -10.90 -31.20 -20.62
CA ALA A 60 -11.11 -29.76 -20.76
C ALA A 60 -12.40 -29.26 -20.08
N ALA A 61 -13.51 -29.99 -20.21
CA ALA A 61 -14.78 -29.61 -19.57
C ALA A 61 -14.68 -29.58 -18.03
N ARG A 62 -13.91 -30.51 -17.45
CA ARG A 62 -13.66 -30.54 -16.00
C ARG A 62 -12.70 -29.42 -15.59
N ALA A 63 -11.68 -29.13 -16.38
CA ALA A 63 -10.76 -28.03 -16.14
C ALA A 63 -11.48 -26.68 -16.09
N GLU A 64 -12.35 -26.40 -17.07
CA GLU A 64 -13.08 -25.12 -17.12
C GLU A 64 -14.01 -24.94 -15.90
N ALA A 65 -14.74 -25.99 -15.53
CA ALA A 65 -15.60 -25.96 -14.35
C ALA A 65 -14.82 -25.62 -13.07
N ILE A 66 -13.62 -26.18 -12.89
CA ILE A 66 -12.75 -25.88 -11.74
C ILE A 66 -12.20 -24.44 -11.82
N LEU A 67 -11.82 -23.96 -13.01
CA LEU A 67 -11.31 -22.60 -13.20
C LEU A 67 -12.35 -21.52 -12.90
N ASP A 68 -13.64 -21.83 -13.10
CA ASP A 68 -14.74 -20.91 -12.80
C ASP A 68 -15.00 -20.76 -11.29
N GLU A 69 -14.57 -21.72 -10.48
CA GLU A 69 -14.64 -21.63 -9.01
C GLU A 69 -13.58 -20.67 -8.42
N TYR A 70 -12.50 -20.37 -9.15
CA TYR A 70 -11.35 -19.62 -8.64
C TYR A 70 -11.70 -18.21 -8.15
N LEU A 71 -12.39 -17.41 -8.96
CA LEU A 71 -12.70 -16.01 -8.60
C LEU A 71 -13.69 -15.91 -7.44
N PRO A 72 -14.80 -16.68 -7.40
CA PRO A 72 -15.66 -16.75 -6.22
C PRO A 72 -14.90 -17.14 -4.95
N LEU A 73 -14.02 -18.15 -5.03
CA LEU A 73 -13.23 -18.59 -3.89
C LEU A 73 -12.25 -17.51 -3.43
N TYR A 74 -11.50 -16.89 -4.36
CA TYR A 74 -10.63 -15.76 -4.07
C TYR A 74 -11.39 -14.63 -3.37
N ASN A 75 -12.55 -14.23 -3.91
CA ASN A 75 -13.36 -13.15 -3.35
C ASN A 75 -13.84 -13.47 -1.93
N SER A 76 -14.23 -14.72 -1.66
CA SER A 76 -14.64 -15.14 -0.31
C SER A 76 -13.51 -14.99 0.71
N PHE A 77 -12.29 -15.43 0.38
CA PHE A 77 -11.12 -15.26 1.25
C PHE A 77 -10.70 -13.80 1.38
N TYR A 78 -10.76 -13.04 0.28
CA TYR A 78 -10.45 -11.62 0.27
C TYR A 78 -11.39 -10.85 1.21
N LEU A 79 -12.71 -11.02 1.07
CA LEU A 79 -13.70 -10.35 1.91
C LEU A 79 -13.56 -10.75 3.39
N ALA A 80 -13.35 -12.04 3.68
CA ALA A 80 -13.12 -12.51 5.04
C ALA A 80 -11.89 -11.85 5.68
N ASN A 81 -10.78 -11.74 4.93
CA ASN A 81 -9.57 -11.07 5.40
C ASN A 81 -9.80 -9.57 5.60
N MET A 82 -10.46 -8.89 4.66
CA MET A 82 -10.73 -7.46 4.77
C MET A 82 -11.66 -7.13 5.95
N ARG A 83 -12.67 -7.95 6.21
CA ARG A 83 -13.53 -7.84 7.40
C ARG A 83 -12.73 -7.97 8.69
N ARG A 84 -11.80 -8.93 8.79
CA ARG A 84 -10.87 -9.04 9.93
C ARG A 84 -9.97 -7.83 10.08
N LYS A 85 -9.46 -7.27 8.97
CA LYS A 85 -8.66 -6.04 8.97
C LYS A 85 -9.47 -4.82 9.45
N LEU A 86 -10.79 -4.82 9.24
CA LEU A 86 -11.73 -3.80 9.71
C LEU A 86 -12.32 -4.09 11.10
N GLY A 87 -12.02 -5.25 11.70
CA GLY A 87 -12.60 -5.63 12.99
C GLY A 87 -14.11 -5.98 12.93
N LEU A 88 -14.61 -6.39 11.76
CA LEU A 88 -15.98 -6.91 11.58
C LEU A 88 -15.95 -8.42 11.77
N LEU A 89 -16.26 -8.89 12.97
CA LEU A 89 -15.94 -10.26 13.42
C LEU A 89 -17.17 -11.15 13.61
N ARG A 90 -18.31 -10.57 13.97
CA ARG A 90 -19.49 -11.29 14.48
C ARG A 90 -20.55 -11.44 13.42
N LYS A 91 -20.89 -10.36 12.71
CA LYS A 91 -21.98 -10.35 11.72
C LYS A 91 -21.42 -10.14 10.32
N GLU A 92 -21.93 -10.90 9.37
CA GLU A 92 -21.69 -10.70 7.94
C GLU A 92 -22.88 -9.96 7.36
N GLU A 93 -22.63 -8.71 6.97
CA GLU A 93 -23.67 -7.84 6.44
C GLU A 93 -23.39 -7.61 4.95
N PRO A 94 -24.42 -7.55 4.09
CA PRO A 94 -24.24 -7.28 2.66
C PRO A 94 -23.53 -5.94 2.37
N GLU A 95 -23.60 -5.00 3.30
CA GLU A 95 -22.93 -3.69 3.19
C GLU A 95 -21.40 -3.75 3.43
N ASP A 96 -20.86 -4.88 3.92
CA ASP A 96 -19.43 -5.03 4.21
C ASP A 96 -18.58 -4.86 2.94
N GLU A 97 -19.00 -5.46 1.81
CA GLU A 97 -18.30 -5.33 0.53
C GLU A 97 -18.29 -3.89 0.02
N ALA A 98 -19.42 -3.19 0.13
CA ALA A 98 -19.53 -1.78 -0.26
C ALA A 98 -18.63 -0.90 0.62
N LEU A 99 -18.64 -1.12 1.95
CA LEU A 99 -17.81 -0.39 2.90
C LEU A 99 -16.30 -0.59 2.65
N ILE A 100 -15.89 -1.81 2.30
CA ILE A 100 -14.50 -2.14 1.92
C ILE A 100 -14.14 -1.44 0.61
N THR A 101 -15.02 -1.47 -0.38
CA THR A 101 -14.80 -0.81 -1.67
C THR A 101 -14.65 0.70 -1.49
N ASP A 102 -15.53 1.32 -0.70
CA ASP A 102 -15.51 2.75 -0.39
C ASP A 102 -14.27 3.15 0.42
N LEU A 103 -13.75 2.26 1.29
CA LEU A 103 -12.48 2.49 1.99
C LEU A 103 -11.34 2.59 0.99
N LEU A 104 -11.21 1.59 0.12
CA LEU A 104 -10.12 1.54 -0.86
C LEU A 104 -10.20 2.72 -1.83
N GLN A 105 -11.40 3.12 -2.24
CA GLN A 105 -11.59 4.32 -3.06
C GLN A 105 -11.18 5.59 -2.31
N THR A 106 -11.56 5.73 -1.02
CA THR A 106 -11.14 6.85 -0.17
C THR A 106 -9.62 6.89 -0.04
N MET A 107 -8.97 5.76 0.21
CA MET A 107 -7.51 5.67 0.28
C MET A 107 -6.85 6.05 -1.05
N HIS A 108 -7.40 5.59 -2.17
CA HIS A 108 -6.90 5.94 -3.49
C HIS A 108 -7.03 7.44 -3.79
N ASN A 109 -8.18 8.04 -3.46
CA ASN A 109 -8.46 9.47 -3.69
C ASN A 109 -7.53 10.37 -2.85
N THR A 110 -7.29 9.97 -1.61
CA THR A 110 -6.50 10.75 -0.65
C THR A 110 -5.00 10.44 -0.67
N GLY A 111 -4.60 9.36 -1.35
CA GLY A 111 -3.22 8.87 -1.35
C GLY A 111 -2.80 8.27 -0.01
N ALA A 112 -3.74 7.75 0.76
CA ALA A 112 -3.46 7.29 2.12
C ALA A 112 -2.52 6.06 2.14
N ASP A 113 -1.63 6.02 3.14
CA ASP A 113 -0.75 4.87 3.39
C ASP A 113 -1.55 3.60 3.70
N PHE A 114 -1.35 2.57 2.90
CA PHE A 114 -2.13 1.34 2.94
C PHE A 114 -2.02 0.63 4.30
N THR A 115 -0.79 0.44 4.78
CA THR A 115 -0.54 -0.31 6.01
C THR A 115 -1.00 0.49 7.23
N ASN A 116 -0.63 1.76 7.29
CA ASN A 116 -0.88 2.61 8.44
C ASN A 116 -2.36 2.98 8.57
N THR A 117 -3.10 3.17 7.48
CA THR A 117 -4.56 3.34 7.54
C THR A 117 -5.21 2.19 8.31
N PHE A 118 -4.93 0.93 7.94
CA PHE A 118 -5.50 -0.23 8.65
C PHE A 118 -5.05 -0.30 10.12
N ARG A 119 -3.83 0.17 10.43
CA ARG A 119 -3.36 0.25 11.81
C ARG A 119 -4.09 1.34 12.61
N CYS A 120 -4.33 2.51 12.02
CA CYS A 120 -5.08 3.61 12.62
C CYS A 120 -6.55 3.22 12.88
N LEU A 121 -7.17 2.44 12.00
CA LEU A 121 -8.55 2.00 12.19
C LEU A 121 -8.78 1.20 13.48
N GLY A 122 -7.73 0.54 14.00
CA GLY A 122 -7.80 -0.13 15.31
C GLY A 122 -7.99 0.82 16.50
N GLN A 123 -7.82 2.13 16.31
CA GLN A 123 -8.02 3.17 17.33
C GLN A 123 -9.40 3.86 17.23
N VAL A 124 -10.18 3.52 16.21
CA VAL A 124 -11.57 3.94 16.06
C VAL A 124 -12.42 3.00 16.93
N HIS A 125 -13.16 3.56 17.89
CA HIS A 125 -13.97 2.75 18.81
C HIS A 125 -15.39 2.54 18.27
N CYS A 126 -16.03 1.44 18.70
CA CYS A 126 -17.47 1.27 18.56
C CYS A 126 -18.24 2.43 19.22
N PRO A 127 -19.34 2.93 18.61
CA PRO A 127 -20.15 3.98 19.22
C PRO A 127 -20.73 3.55 20.58
N LYS A 128 -20.59 4.38 21.61
CA LYS A 128 -21.23 4.16 22.93
C LYS A 128 -22.40 5.10 23.16
N GLU A 129 -23.35 4.69 24.00
CA GLU A 129 -24.45 5.54 24.43
C GLU A 129 -23.93 6.78 25.18
N GLY A 130 -24.27 7.98 24.68
CA GLY A 130 -23.91 9.25 25.31
C GLY A 130 -22.55 9.84 24.91
N GLU A 131 -21.78 9.20 24.02
CA GLU A 131 -20.58 9.80 23.44
C GLU A 131 -20.93 10.83 22.36
N GLY A 132 -20.12 11.90 22.27
CA GLY A 132 -20.21 12.88 21.20
C GLY A 132 -19.79 12.25 19.87
N GLU A 133 -20.76 11.80 19.07
CA GLU A 133 -20.50 11.16 17.77
C GLU A 133 -19.59 12.01 16.88
N GLU A 134 -19.77 13.33 16.90
CA GLU A 134 -18.99 14.28 16.11
C GLU A 134 -17.52 14.35 16.56
N GLU A 135 -17.25 14.40 17.87
CA GLU A 135 -15.89 14.50 18.42
C GLU A 135 -15.07 13.23 18.12
N GLU A 136 -15.70 12.07 18.25
CA GLU A 136 -15.04 10.80 17.95
C GLU A 136 -14.83 10.58 16.45
N VAL A 137 -15.74 11.07 15.60
CA VAL A 137 -15.53 11.08 14.15
C VAL A 137 -14.38 12.01 13.80
N GLU A 138 -14.32 13.21 14.38
CA GLU A 138 -13.26 14.19 14.14
C GLU A 138 -11.89 13.62 14.56
N ARG A 139 -11.79 13.03 15.75
CA ARG A 139 -10.58 12.33 16.22
C ARG A 139 -10.12 11.24 15.26
N ALA A 140 -11.03 10.40 14.79
CA ALA A 140 -10.72 9.33 13.84
C ALA A 140 -10.26 9.88 12.48
N VAL A 141 -10.90 10.94 12.00
CA VAL A 141 -10.53 11.61 10.75
C VAL A 141 -9.15 12.24 10.85
N ASP A 142 -8.81 12.90 11.95
CA ASP A 142 -7.48 13.50 12.14
C ASP A 142 -6.37 12.44 12.08
N LEU A 143 -6.56 11.28 12.73
CA LEU A 143 -5.62 10.15 12.65
C LEU A 143 -5.42 9.62 11.22
N LEU A 144 -6.48 9.62 10.41
CA LEU A 144 -6.43 9.15 9.02
C LEU A 144 -5.86 10.20 8.07
N MET A 145 -6.09 11.48 8.35
CA MET A 145 -5.53 12.61 7.61
C MET A 145 -4.00 12.64 7.70
N GLU A 146 -3.40 12.23 8.82
CA GLU A 146 -1.94 12.06 8.93
C GLU A 146 -1.38 11.06 7.91
N GLN A 147 -2.19 10.10 7.47
CA GLN A 147 -1.79 9.07 6.51
C GLN A 147 -1.98 9.50 5.06
N CYS A 148 -2.68 10.61 4.79
CA CYS A 148 -2.91 11.13 3.45
C CYS A 148 -1.63 11.67 2.79
N SER A 149 -1.63 11.69 1.45
CA SER A 149 -0.57 12.32 0.67
C SER A 149 -0.74 13.84 0.59
N SER A 150 0.38 14.53 0.50
CA SER A 150 0.42 15.95 0.15
C SER A 150 0.05 16.19 -1.32
N LEU A 151 -0.22 17.44 -1.68
CA LEU A 151 -0.47 17.80 -3.08
C LEU A 151 0.72 17.50 -3.99
N GLU A 152 1.95 17.69 -3.49
CA GLU A 152 3.17 17.40 -4.24
C GLU A 152 3.34 15.90 -4.48
N GLU A 153 3.13 15.07 -3.45
CA GLU A 153 3.17 13.61 -3.55
C GLU A 153 2.13 13.07 -4.55
N LEU A 154 0.91 13.62 -4.51
CA LEU A 154 -0.15 13.24 -5.45
C LEU A 154 0.16 13.70 -6.88
N LYS A 155 0.77 14.86 -7.07
CA LYS A 155 1.22 15.31 -8.40
C LYS A 155 2.28 14.38 -8.97
N GLU A 156 3.27 14.01 -8.16
CA GLU A 156 4.31 13.07 -8.56
C GLU A 156 3.72 11.71 -8.91
N ALA A 157 2.80 11.20 -8.09
CA ALA A 157 2.12 9.93 -8.28
C ALA A 157 1.39 9.81 -9.62
N ASN A 158 0.82 10.91 -10.10
CA ASN A 158 -0.04 10.97 -11.28
C ASN A 158 0.70 11.38 -12.55
N LYS A 159 2.03 11.53 -12.50
CA LYS A 159 2.82 11.70 -13.72
C LYS A 159 2.69 10.45 -14.62
N PRO A 160 2.63 10.65 -15.95
CA PRO A 160 2.66 9.53 -16.89
C PRO A 160 3.93 8.71 -16.70
N THR A 161 3.79 7.40 -16.76
CA THR A 161 4.94 6.48 -16.73
C THR A 161 5.50 6.21 -18.12
N MET A 162 4.72 6.52 -19.16
CA MET A 162 5.12 6.42 -20.56
C MET A 162 5.93 7.67 -20.98
N ASP A 163 6.92 7.48 -21.87
CA ASP A 163 7.64 8.60 -22.47
C ASP A 163 6.66 9.57 -23.17
N GLN A 164 6.91 10.87 -23.04
CA GLN A 164 5.99 11.90 -23.54
C GLN A 164 5.77 11.79 -25.06
N ARG A 165 6.79 11.42 -25.84
CA ARG A 165 6.66 11.30 -27.29
C ARG A 165 5.86 10.06 -27.67
N GLU A 166 6.09 8.96 -26.97
CA GLU A 166 5.32 7.72 -27.13
C GLU A 166 3.84 7.96 -26.83
N LEU A 167 3.54 8.63 -25.71
CA LEU A 167 2.17 8.98 -25.33
C LEU A 167 1.49 9.86 -26.37
N LEU A 168 2.17 10.91 -26.86
CA LEU A 168 1.63 11.78 -27.91
C LEU A 168 1.39 11.01 -29.22
N MET A 169 2.29 10.11 -29.58
CA MET A 169 2.12 9.24 -30.75
C MET A 169 0.89 8.35 -30.60
N VAL A 170 0.74 7.69 -29.44
CA VAL A 170 -0.40 6.81 -29.14
C VAL A 170 -1.73 7.58 -29.17
N LEU A 171 -1.78 8.78 -28.58
CA LEU A 171 -2.96 9.65 -28.61
C LEU A 171 -3.28 10.15 -30.03
N SER A 172 -2.26 10.50 -30.81
CA SER A 172 -2.41 10.90 -32.21
C SER A 172 -2.94 9.76 -33.07
N LEU A 173 -2.44 8.53 -32.85
CA LEU A 173 -2.93 7.32 -33.53
C LEU A 173 -4.37 7.00 -33.17
N ALA A 174 -4.77 7.18 -31.90
CA ALA A 174 -6.15 6.97 -31.47
C ALA A 174 -7.15 7.88 -32.22
N GLN A 175 -6.74 9.12 -32.53
CA GLN A 175 -7.56 10.09 -33.27
C GLN A 175 -7.52 9.88 -34.79
N SER A 176 -6.36 9.50 -35.34
CA SER A 176 -6.13 9.44 -36.79
C SER A 176 -6.39 8.07 -37.43
N SER A 177 -6.14 6.97 -36.71
CA SER A 177 -6.32 5.61 -37.23
C SER A 177 -6.67 4.61 -36.10
N PRO A 178 -7.96 4.43 -35.79
CA PRO A 178 -8.41 3.50 -34.75
C PRO A 178 -8.02 2.04 -34.97
N ALA A 179 -7.75 1.63 -36.22
CA ALA A 179 -7.32 0.28 -36.56
C ALA A 179 -5.86 0.01 -36.16
N LEU A 180 -4.95 0.96 -36.45
CA LEU A 180 -3.56 0.86 -36.04
C LEU A 180 -3.40 0.99 -34.53
N PHE A 181 -4.21 1.85 -33.90
CA PHE A 181 -4.26 1.96 -32.45
C PHE A 181 -4.56 0.62 -31.76
N GLN A 182 -5.49 -0.17 -32.29
CA GLN A 182 -5.81 -1.50 -31.77
C GLN A 182 -4.67 -2.53 -31.90
N MET A 183 -3.77 -2.34 -32.87
CA MET A 183 -2.65 -3.26 -33.09
C MET A 183 -1.43 -2.89 -32.25
N VAL A 184 -1.25 -1.60 -31.95
CA VAL A 184 -0.01 -1.08 -31.33
C VAL A 184 -0.17 -0.84 -29.83
N ALA A 185 -1.35 -0.39 -29.38
CA ALA A 185 -1.56 0.03 -28.00
C ALA A 185 -2.52 -0.91 -27.25
N ASP A 186 -2.13 -1.32 -26.06
CA ASP A 186 -3.07 -1.93 -25.11
C ASP A 186 -4.05 -0.86 -24.60
N ARG A 187 -5.33 -1.00 -24.97
CA ARG A 187 -6.39 -0.05 -24.58
C ARG A 187 -6.45 0.19 -23.09
N LYS A 188 -6.18 -0.83 -22.27
CA LYS A 188 -6.20 -0.70 -20.80
C LYS A 188 -5.03 0.15 -20.31
N SER A 189 -3.82 -0.08 -20.81
CA SER A 189 -2.68 0.79 -20.55
C SER A 189 -2.97 2.24 -20.91
N VAL A 190 -3.53 2.50 -22.11
CA VAL A 190 -3.85 3.88 -22.54
C VAL A 190 -4.93 4.53 -21.67
N SER A 191 -5.99 3.81 -21.31
CA SER A 191 -7.05 4.33 -20.41
C SER A 191 -6.46 4.79 -19.08
N ARG A 192 -5.57 3.98 -18.49
CA ARG A 192 -4.90 4.32 -17.23
C ARG A 192 -4.02 5.56 -17.33
N GLN A 193 -3.27 5.71 -18.43
CA GLN A 193 -2.47 6.92 -18.65
C GLN A 193 -3.35 8.17 -18.79
N LEU A 194 -4.49 8.06 -19.45
CA LEU A 194 -5.46 9.15 -19.59
C LEU A 194 -6.10 9.54 -18.24
N GLU A 195 -6.45 8.56 -17.41
CA GLU A 195 -6.98 8.78 -16.05
C GLU A 195 -5.96 9.49 -15.16
N ARG A 196 -4.69 9.05 -15.18
CA ARG A 196 -3.59 9.72 -14.47
C ARG A 196 -3.40 11.17 -14.91
N LEU A 197 -3.41 11.43 -16.22
CA LEU A 197 -3.32 12.79 -16.77
C LEU A 197 -4.50 13.68 -16.37
N GLY A 198 -5.72 13.14 -16.40
CA GLY A 198 -6.91 13.85 -15.94
C GLY A 198 -6.76 14.27 -14.48
N ARG A 199 -6.39 13.32 -13.63
CA ARG A 199 -6.15 13.57 -12.21
C ARG A 199 -5.01 14.56 -11.97
N LEU A 200 -3.90 14.45 -12.71
CA LEU A 200 -2.78 15.39 -12.61
C LEU A 200 -3.23 16.81 -12.97
N LYS A 201 -4.03 16.98 -14.03
CA LYS A 201 -4.56 18.28 -14.43
C LYS A 201 -5.43 18.89 -13.32
N GLU A 202 -6.33 18.11 -12.73
CA GLU A 202 -7.15 18.56 -11.58
C GLU A 202 -6.26 18.99 -10.40
N LEU A 203 -5.22 18.21 -10.08
CA LEU A 203 -4.27 18.54 -9.01
C LEU A 203 -3.43 19.79 -9.30
N MET A 204 -3.15 20.10 -10.58
CA MET A 204 -2.46 21.34 -10.96
C MET A 204 -3.33 22.59 -10.75
N GLU A 205 -4.65 22.45 -10.87
CA GLU A 205 -5.62 23.53 -10.67
C GLU A 205 -6.05 23.68 -9.20
N THR A 206 -5.75 22.70 -8.36
CA THR A 206 -6.10 22.64 -6.92
C THR A 206 -4.96 23.17 -6.03
N ASN A 207 -5.31 23.77 -4.89
CA ASN A 207 -4.35 24.16 -3.85
C ASN A 207 -4.34 23.17 -2.65
N GLN A 208 -3.39 23.31 -1.73
CA GLN A 208 -3.26 22.38 -0.60
C GLN A 208 -4.44 22.46 0.38
N GLU A 209 -5.04 23.63 0.58
CA GLU A 209 -6.17 23.82 1.50
C GLU A 209 -7.42 23.11 0.97
N ASP A 210 -7.75 23.30 -0.30
CA ASP A 210 -8.87 22.66 -0.99
C ASP A 210 -8.71 21.13 -1.02
N LEU A 211 -7.49 20.65 -1.29
CA LEU A 211 -7.18 19.22 -1.23
C LEU A 211 -7.43 18.66 0.17
N THR A 212 -6.93 19.35 1.21
CA THR A 212 -7.05 18.91 2.60
C THR A 212 -8.53 18.89 3.04
N ALA A 213 -9.31 19.89 2.61
CA ALA A 213 -10.75 19.94 2.85
C ALA A 213 -11.49 18.76 2.19
N LYS A 214 -11.17 18.45 0.93
CA LYS A 214 -11.75 17.32 0.20
C LYS A 214 -11.38 15.97 0.83
N GLN A 215 -10.10 15.79 1.20
CA GLN A 215 -9.63 14.59 1.90
C GLN A 215 -10.37 14.40 3.22
N ARG A 216 -10.56 15.49 3.99
CA ARG A 216 -11.33 15.47 5.25
C ARG A 216 -12.78 15.10 5.01
N GLU A 217 -13.43 15.61 3.97
CA GLU A 217 -14.81 15.26 3.61
C GLU A 217 -14.95 13.77 3.25
N ASP A 218 -14.07 13.26 2.40
CA ASP A 218 -14.04 11.84 2.00
C ASP A 218 -13.90 10.94 3.24
N TRP A 219 -12.94 11.23 4.12
CA TRP A 219 -12.73 10.46 5.35
C TRP A 219 -13.88 10.60 6.34
N THR A 220 -14.44 11.79 6.51
CA THR A 220 -15.58 12.01 7.42
C THR A 220 -16.77 11.17 7.00
N ARG A 221 -17.08 11.13 5.70
CA ARG A 221 -18.16 10.30 5.14
C ARG A 221 -17.91 8.83 5.41
N TRP A 222 -16.71 8.33 5.10
CA TRP A 222 -16.39 6.92 5.28
C TRP A 222 -16.36 6.50 6.76
N VAL A 223 -15.76 7.30 7.65
CA VAL A 223 -15.70 7.02 9.09
C VAL A 223 -17.10 6.95 9.70
N LYS A 224 -18.03 7.83 9.29
CA LYS A 224 -19.44 7.75 9.74
C LYS A 224 -20.11 6.44 9.33
N GLN A 225 -19.90 5.99 8.09
CA GLN A 225 -20.43 4.71 7.61
C GLN A 225 -19.81 3.53 8.37
N TYR A 226 -18.48 3.54 8.57
CA TYR A 226 -17.76 2.51 9.30
C TYR A 226 -18.23 2.40 10.75
N ARG A 227 -18.34 3.52 11.48
CA ARG A 227 -18.86 3.55 12.86
C ARG A 227 -20.29 3.03 12.96
N LYS A 228 -21.16 3.41 12.03
CA LYS A 228 -22.53 2.89 11.96
C LYS A 228 -22.54 1.37 11.77
N ARG A 229 -21.62 0.84 10.97
CA ARG A 229 -21.48 -0.61 10.78
C ARG A 229 -20.90 -1.31 12.01
N LEU A 230 -19.95 -0.68 12.71
CA LEU A 230 -19.40 -1.19 13.98
C LEU A 230 -20.47 -1.30 15.07
N ALA A 231 -21.43 -0.37 15.13
CA ALA A 231 -22.53 -0.46 16.08
C ALA A 231 -23.28 -1.80 15.99
N ARG A 232 -23.45 -2.34 14.77
CA ARG A 232 -24.12 -3.64 14.56
C ARG A 232 -23.37 -4.83 15.15
N GLU A 233 -22.05 -4.72 15.33
CA GLU A 233 -21.25 -5.76 16.00
C GLU A 233 -21.54 -5.82 17.50
N CYS A 234 -22.03 -4.72 18.08
CA CYS A 234 -22.40 -4.63 19.50
C CYS A 234 -23.88 -4.97 19.75
N ASP A 235 -24.73 -4.96 18.71
CA ASP A 235 -26.16 -5.25 18.83
C ASP A 235 -26.42 -6.66 19.37
N GLY A 236 -27.01 -6.74 20.57
CA GLY A 236 -27.39 -8.00 21.22
C GLY A 236 -26.30 -8.64 22.08
N GLU A 237 -25.19 -7.93 22.31
CA GLU A 237 -24.09 -8.37 23.18
C GLU A 237 -24.22 -7.76 24.57
N ASP A 238 -24.00 -8.56 25.62
CA ASP A 238 -24.12 -8.13 27.02
C ASP A 238 -22.93 -7.26 27.49
N ASP A 239 -21.77 -7.41 26.83
CA ASP A 239 -20.52 -6.72 27.18
C ASP A 239 -19.87 -6.08 25.95
N ALA A 240 -20.23 -4.82 25.68
CA ALA A 240 -19.66 -4.03 24.59
C ALA A 240 -18.15 -3.79 24.75
N GLN A 241 -17.62 -3.79 25.99
CA GLN A 241 -16.19 -3.62 26.22
C GLN A 241 -15.42 -4.87 25.78
N GLN A 242 -15.93 -6.06 26.06
CA GLN A 242 -15.34 -7.31 25.59
C GLN A 242 -15.32 -7.38 24.05
N VAL A 243 -16.40 -6.94 23.38
CA VAL A 243 -16.46 -6.87 21.91
C VAL A 243 -15.37 -5.96 21.36
N GLU A 244 -15.19 -4.77 21.95
CA GLU A 244 -14.15 -3.81 21.54
C GLU A 244 -12.74 -4.37 21.79
N GLU A 245 -12.48 -4.98 22.94
CA GLU A 245 -11.17 -5.57 23.27
C GLU A 245 -10.81 -6.72 22.32
N GLU A 246 -11.78 -7.59 22.00
CA GLU A 246 -11.60 -8.65 21.01
C GLU A 246 -11.32 -8.08 19.61
N ARG A 247 -12.11 -7.07 19.20
CA ARG A 247 -11.95 -6.38 17.93
C ARG A 247 -10.53 -5.82 17.79
N VAL A 248 -10.09 -5.02 18.76
CA VAL A 248 -8.76 -4.40 18.75
C VAL A 248 -7.66 -5.46 18.74
N ARG A 249 -7.80 -6.55 19.49
CA ARG A 249 -6.85 -7.68 19.50
C ARG A 249 -6.75 -8.35 18.13
N VAL A 250 -7.88 -8.62 17.46
CA VAL A 250 -7.88 -9.23 16.12
C VAL A 250 -7.31 -8.27 15.09
N MET A 251 -7.67 -6.99 15.13
CA MET A 251 -7.12 -5.99 14.21
C MET A 251 -5.60 -5.85 14.39
N ASN A 252 -5.10 -5.78 15.64
CA ASN A 252 -3.67 -5.66 15.90
C ASN A 252 -2.86 -6.90 15.48
N SER A 253 -3.48 -8.09 15.45
CA SER A 253 -2.85 -9.33 14.97
C SER A 253 -3.05 -9.61 13.48
N THR A 254 -3.91 -8.83 12.80
CA THR A 254 -4.18 -8.95 11.35
C THR A 254 -3.54 -7.81 10.56
N ASN A 255 -3.44 -6.62 11.16
CA ASN A 255 -2.88 -5.42 10.54
C ASN A 255 -1.44 -5.20 11.03
N PRO A 256 -0.43 -5.44 10.18
CA PRO A 256 0.95 -5.25 10.57
C PRO A 256 1.21 -3.77 10.90
N ARG A 257 2.11 -3.55 11.84
CA ARG A 257 2.67 -2.25 12.18
C ARG A 257 3.83 -1.90 11.25
N VAL A 258 4.59 -2.89 10.81
CA VAL A 258 5.73 -2.73 9.89
C VAL A 258 5.60 -3.75 8.75
N VAL A 259 5.82 -3.28 7.53
CA VAL A 259 6.02 -4.10 6.32
C VAL A 259 7.38 -3.79 5.73
N LEU A 260 7.91 -4.68 4.89
CA LEU A 260 9.20 -4.46 4.22
C LEU A 260 9.03 -3.45 3.07
N ARG A 261 8.93 -2.17 3.42
CA ARG A 261 8.86 -1.05 2.46
C ARG A 261 10.18 -0.96 1.70
N ASN A 262 10.12 -0.48 0.45
CA ASN A 262 11.30 -0.41 -0.42
C ASN A 262 12.44 0.42 0.20
N TYR A 263 12.12 1.55 0.85
CA TYR A 263 13.15 2.38 1.49
C TYR A 263 13.83 1.68 2.68
N ILE A 264 13.11 0.81 3.40
CA ILE A 264 13.67 0.03 4.50
C ILE A 264 14.66 -1.00 3.95
N ALA A 265 14.29 -1.68 2.87
CA ALA A 265 15.18 -2.60 2.16
C ALA A 265 16.42 -1.87 1.61
N GLN A 266 16.22 -0.71 0.97
CA GLN A 266 17.30 0.09 0.40
C GLN A 266 18.30 0.55 1.47
N ASN A 267 17.81 1.08 2.59
CA ASN A 267 18.63 1.47 3.74
C ASN A 267 19.51 0.31 4.24
N ALA A 268 18.94 -0.90 4.32
CA ALA A 268 19.64 -2.09 4.76
C ALA A 268 20.67 -2.58 3.72
N ILE A 269 20.36 -2.48 2.42
CA ILE A 269 21.28 -2.80 1.32
C ILE A 269 22.48 -1.85 1.33
N GLU A 270 22.25 -0.53 1.37
CA GLU A 270 23.31 0.48 1.40
C GLU A 270 24.23 0.30 2.62
N ALA A 271 23.67 -0.03 3.80
CA ALA A 271 24.47 -0.32 4.99
C ALA A 271 25.34 -1.58 4.79
N ALA A 272 24.78 -2.65 4.23
CA ALA A 272 25.49 -3.90 4.00
C ALA A 272 26.59 -3.78 2.93
N GLU A 273 26.38 -2.98 1.88
CA GLU A 273 27.39 -2.66 0.86
C GLU A 273 28.60 -1.92 1.47
N ASN A 274 28.36 -1.13 2.51
CA ASN A 274 29.40 -0.48 3.31
C ASN A 274 29.98 -1.38 4.42
N GLY A 275 29.63 -2.68 4.44
CA GLY A 275 30.11 -3.67 5.41
C GLY A 275 29.37 -3.68 6.76
N ASP A 276 28.31 -2.88 6.92
CA ASP A 276 27.49 -2.85 8.14
C ASP A 276 26.22 -3.70 8.00
N PHE A 277 26.28 -4.92 8.52
CA PHE A 277 25.13 -5.86 8.53
C PHE A 277 24.14 -5.63 9.68
N SER A 278 24.37 -4.65 10.57
CA SER A 278 23.52 -4.43 11.75
C SER A 278 22.11 -3.96 11.37
N GLU A 279 21.95 -3.22 10.28
CA GLU A 279 20.65 -2.76 9.78
C GLU A 279 19.83 -3.92 9.21
N VAL A 280 20.42 -4.80 8.40
CA VAL A 280 19.75 -6.00 7.88
C VAL A 280 19.26 -6.89 9.04
N GLN A 281 20.10 -7.13 10.04
CA GLN A 281 19.74 -7.93 11.22
C GLN A 281 18.61 -7.28 12.03
N ARG A 282 18.61 -5.95 12.13
CA ARG A 282 17.55 -5.19 12.80
C ARG A 282 16.23 -5.29 12.06
N VAL A 283 16.23 -5.06 10.74
CA VAL A 283 15.04 -5.17 9.90
C VAL A 283 14.45 -6.58 9.99
N LEU A 284 15.30 -7.62 9.90
CA LEU A 284 14.86 -9.01 10.08
C LEU A 284 14.16 -9.21 11.43
N LYS A 285 14.77 -8.76 12.53
CA LYS A 285 14.21 -8.89 13.87
C LYS A 285 12.86 -8.17 14.02
N VAL A 286 12.70 -7.01 13.39
CA VAL A 286 11.41 -6.29 13.39
C VAL A 286 10.35 -7.09 12.62
N LEU A 287 10.71 -7.60 11.44
CA LEU A 287 9.80 -8.36 10.56
C LEU A 287 9.45 -9.77 11.06
N GLU A 288 10.19 -10.31 12.03
CA GLU A 288 9.78 -11.53 12.76
C GLU A 288 8.51 -11.31 13.61
N LYS A 289 8.24 -10.07 14.03
CA LYS A 289 7.07 -9.70 14.84
C LYS A 289 6.38 -8.44 14.29
N PRO A 290 5.89 -8.47 13.03
CA PRO A 290 5.48 -7.26 12.32
C PRO A 290 4.20 -6.64 12.89
N PHE A 291 3.45 -7.38 13.71
CA PHE A 291 2.19 -6.96 14.34
C PHE A 291 2.36 -6.29 15.71
N SER A 292 3.52 -6.50 16.35
CA SER A 292 3.78 -6.09 17.74
C SER A 292 4.57 -4.78 17.77
N ALA A 293 4.29 -3.95 18.78
CA ALA A 293 5.15 -2.80 19.08
C ALA A 293 6.50 -3.29 19.61
N GLN A 294 7.58 -2.74 19.07
CA GLN A 294 8.96 -3.08 19.43
C GLN A 294 9.77 -1.80 19.72
N PRO A 295 9.56 -1.16 20.89
CA PRO A 295 10.22 0.10 21.23
C PRO A 295 11.74 0.04 21.06
N GLY A 296 12.31 0.99 20.33
CA GLY A 296 13.76 1.08 20.06
C GLY A 296 14.30 0.14 18.96
N LEU A 297 13.47 -0.76 18.41
CA LEU A 297 13.82 -1.56 17.23
C LEU A 297 13.18 -1.04 15.94
N GLU A 298 12.11 -0.27 16.06
CA GLU A 298 11.34 0.31 14.94
C GLU A 298 12.00 1.52 14.26
N GLN A 299 13.29 1.77 14.55
CA GLN A 299 14.07 2.86 13.98
C GLN A 299 15.41 2.34 13.45
N PRO A 300 15.97 2.95 12.40
CA PRO A 300 17.28 2.60 11.86
C PRO A 300 18.40 2.59 12.91
N GLY A 301 19.36 1.67 12.77
CA GLY A 301 20.42 1.46 13.76
C GLY A 301 21.38 2.64 13.95
N TRP A 302 21.51 3.53 12.97
CA TRP A 302 22.38 4.71 13.05
C TRP A 302 21.87 5.81 14.00
N VAL A 303 20.59 5.77 14.40
CA VAL A 303 20.02 6.70 15.40
C VAL A 303 20.75 6.62 16.73
N HIS A 304 21.19 5.43 17.13
CA HIS A 304 21.90 5.21 18.39
C HIS A 304 23.40 5.50 18.32
N ARG A 305 23.97 5.66 17.12
CA ARG A 305 25.39 6.00 16.93
C ARG A 305 25.68 7.50 16.98
N GLY A 306 24.66 8.35 16.79
CA GLY A 306 24.80 9.82 16.82
C GLY A 306 24.97 10.45 18.21
N GLY A 307 24.84 9.68 19.29
CA GLY A 307 24.91 10.19 20.68
C GLY A 307 26.30 10.12 21.34
N VAL A 308 27.30 9.52 20.71
CA VAL A 308 28.65 9.41 21.26
C VAL A 308 29.69 9.76 20.19
N ARG A 309 29.79 11.05 19.86
CA ARG A 309 31.10 11.60 19.47
C ARG A 309 31.87 11.82 20.77
N GLU A 310 32.59 10.80 21.21
CA GLU A 310 33.73 11.03 22.10
C GLU A 310 34.61 12.09 21.43
N GLN A 311 34.94 13.13 22.19
CA GLN A 311 35.93 14.14 21.82
C GLN A 311 37.29 13.45 21.74
N GLY A 312 37.56 12.78 20.63
CA GLY A 312 38.90 12.36 20.23
C GLY A 312 39.60 13.54 19.57
N GLU A 313 40.83 13.77 20.01
CA GLU A 313 41.67 14.92 19.75
C GLU A 313 41.80 15.28 18.26
N ARG A 314 41.80 16.59 17.98
CA ARG A 314 42.16 17.13 16.66
C ARG A 314 43.62 16.78 16.40
N ASP A 315 43.89 16.15 15.26
CA ASP A 315 45.20 16.23 14.62
C ASP A 315 45.01 16.95 13.29
N GLU A 316 45.65 18.11 13.17
CA GLU A 316 45.60 18.98 12.00
C GLU A 316 46.56 18.45 10.93
N GLY A 317 46.04 18.04 9.77
CA GLY A 317 46.88 17.90 8.57
C GLY A 317 46.39 16.91 7.54
N ALA A 318 45.63 17.39 6.56
CA ALA A 318 45.75 17.07 5.13
C ALA A 318 44.53 17.61 4.38
N GLU A 319 44.71 18.69 3.63
CA GLU A 319 43.76 19.12 2.61
C GLU A 319 43.85 18.14 1.43
N GLY A 320 42.84 17.29 1.30
CA GLY A 320 42.54 16.52 0.09
C GLY A 320 41.09 16.78 -0.29
N GLN A 321 40.88 17.30 -1.50
CA GLN A 321 39.56 17.45 -2.09
C GLN A 321 39.00 16.05 -2.39
N GLU A 322 38.10 15.55 -1.54
CA GLU A 322 37.23 14.43 -1.86
C GLU A 322 35.85 15.00 -2.24
N GLU A 323 35.38 14.65 -3.43
CA GLU A 323 33.99 14.84 -3.85
C GLU A 323 33.07 14.13 -2.83
N GLU A 324 32.31 14.90 -2.06
CA GLU A 324 31.27 14.36 -1.17
C GLU A 324 30.14 13.75 -2.01
N ALA A 325 30.28 12.46 -2.34
CA ALA A 325 29.11 11.61 -2.54
C ALA A 325 28.36 11.55 -1.20
N ALA A 326 27.14 12.09 -1.17
CA ALA A 326 26.31 12.13 0.02
C ALA A 326 26.09 10.71 0.59
N GLY A 327 26.86 10.34 1.60
CA GLY A 327 26.73 9.05 2.28
C GLY A 327 25.43 8.95 3.08
N PRO A 328 25.09 7.74 3.58
CA PRO A 328 23.86 7.46 4.34
C PRO A 328 23.70 8.29 5.63
N ALA A 329 24.76 8.99 6.06
CA ALA A 329 24.78 9.84 7.25
C ALA A 329 24.01 11.17 7.11
N SER A 330 23.51 11.53 5.93
CA SER A 330 22.77 12.79 5.69
C SER A 330 21.24 12.62 5.60
N ARG A 331 20.73 11.38 5.52
CA ARG A 331 19.28 11.13 5.37
C ARG A 331 18.56 11.25 6.71
N PRO A 332 17.38 11.90 6.77
CA PRO A 332 16.60 12.00 7.99
C PRO A 332 16.22 10.59 8.49
N CYS A 333 16.26 10.40 9.81
CA CYS A 333 15.81 9.17 10.43
C CYS A 333 14.29 9.03 10.25
N VAL A 334 13.88 7.97 9.56
CA VAL A 334 12.47 7.63 9.35
C VAL A 334 12.17 6.30 10.07
N PRO A 335 11.24 6.29 11.05
CA PRO A 335 10.77 5.06 11.69
C PRO A 335 10.15 4.08 10.69
N TYR A 336 10.32 2.78 10.90
CA TYR A 336 9.82 1.77 9.96
C TYR A 336 8.29 1.68 9.89
N ASP A 337 7.60 2.17 10.92
CA ASP A 337 6.13 2.23 11.01
C ASP A 337 5.55 3.57 10.49
N SER A 338 6.38 4.51 10.04
CA SER A 338 5.90 5.77 9.47
C SER A 338 5.67 5.67 7.96
N LYS A 339 5.02 6.70 7.41
CA LYS A 339 4.98 6.92 5.96
C LYS A 339 6.41 6.94 5.38
N PRO A 340 6.58 6.47 4.14
CA PRO A 340 7.87 6.56 3.47
C PRO A 340 8.29 8.03 3.30
N PRO A 341 9.60 8.32 3.31
CA PRO A 341 10.09 9.65 2.99
C PRO A 341 9.91 9.97 1.50
N LEU A 342 9.88 11.25 1.12
CA LEU A 342 9.67 11.69 -0.26
C LEU A 342 10.65 11.04 -1.26
N TRP A 343 11.94 10.94 -0.92
CA TRP A 343 12.94 10.33 -1.79
C TRP A 343 12.68 8.84 -2.07
N ALA A 344 11.88 8.16 -1.25
CA ALA A 344 11.54 6.76 -1.47
C ALA A 344 10.72 6.55 -2.76
N SER A 345 10.04 7.58 -3.26
CA SER A 345 9.26 7.47 -4.52
C SER A 345 10.14 7.28 -5.76
N GLU A 346 11.44 7.57 -5.65
CA GLU A 346 12.40 7.40 -6.75
C GLU A 346 13.06 6.01 -6.75
N LEU A 347 12.82 5.21 -5.71
CA LEU A 347 13.40 3.88 -5.60
C LEU A 347 12.72 2.92 -6.59
N CYS A 348 13.48 2.46 -7.56
CA CYS A 348 13.11 1.31 -8.39
C CYS A 348 13.76 0.06 -7.80
N VAL A 349 12.95 -0.90 -7.34
CA VAL A 349 13.45 -2.23 -7.01
C VAL A 349 13.65 -2.97 -8.33
N THR A 350 14.90 -3.18 -8.72
CA THR A 350 15.29 -3.95 -9.93
C THR A 350 15.38 -5.42 -9.64
#